data_AF-A0A938GHV1-F1
#
_entry.id   AF-A0A938GHV1-F1
#
_cell.length_a   1.000
_cell.length_b   1.000
_cell.length_c   1.000
_cell.angle_alpha   90.00
_cell.angle_beta   90.00
_cell.angle_gamma   90.00
#
_symmetry.space_group_name_H-M   'P 1'
#
loop_
_entity.id
_entity.type
_entity.pdbx_description
1 polymer ?
#
loop_
_entity_poly.entity_id
_entity_poly.type
_entity_poly.pdbx_seq_one_letter_code
_entity_poly.pdbx_strand_id
1 'polypeptide(L)'
;MKRIPEVYHEEVLTDPNGGAVSTETDRECLSTVKHYRSLMPMAQEALKPIFHLKAADGALGGHIYAVQECYDDFKRLASAIAHKCGVPLP
;
A
#
# COMPACT_ATOMS: atom_id res chain seq x y z
N MET A 1 5.33 -4.22 13.23
CA MET A 1 5.64 -2.78 13.43
C MET A 1 4.62 -2.22 14.41
N LYS A 2 5.00 -1.94 15.66
CA LYS A 2 4.07 -1.38 16.67
C LYS A 2 4.24 0.13 16.89
N ARG A 3 5.43 0.65 16.56
CA ARG A 3 5.79 2.06 16.78
C ARG A 3 5.07 3.06 15.86
N ILE A 4 4.72 2.66 14.63
CA ILE A 4 4.05 3.59 13.69
C ILE A 4 2.64 3.96 14.19
N PRO A 5 1.74 2.98 14.48
CA PRO A 5 0.43 3.30 15.05
C PRO A 5 0.53 4.11 16.34
N GLU A 6 1.37 3.66 17.28
CA GLU A 6 1.57 4.32 18.57
C GLU A 6 1.91 5.81 18.42
N VAL A 7 2.95 6.14 17.66
CA VAL A 7 3.38 7.54 17.44
C VAL A 7 2.33 8.34 16.67
N TYR A 8 1.64 7.74 15.70
CA TYR A 8 0.59 8.44 14.94
C TYR A 8 -0.58 8.84 15.83
N HIS A 9 -1.06 7.94 16.70
CA HIS A 9 -2.16 8.21 17.63
C HIS A 9 -1.77 9.26 18.67
N GLU A 10 -0.57 9.18 19.24
CA GLU A 10 -0.06 10.16 20.22
C GLU A 10 0.15 11.55 19.61
N GLU A 11 0.95 11.64 18.54
CA GLU A 11 1.48 12.92 18.04
C GLU A 11 0.58 13.58 16.99
N VAL A 12 -0.25 12.82 16.26
CA VAL A 12 -1.10 13.35 15.19
C VAL A 12 -2.55 13.44 15.63
N LEU A 13 -3.09 12.36 16.23
CA LEU A 13 -4.50 12.32 16.66
C LEU A 13 -4.71 12.91 18.05
N THR A 14 -3.64 13.12 18.82
CA THR A 14 -3.72 13.53 20.24
C THR A 14 -4.58 12.56 21.06
N ASP A 15 -4.51 11.26 20.71
CA ASP A 15 -5.18 10.16 21.42
C ASP A 15 -4.14 9.15 21.96
N PRO A 16 -3.50 9.47 23.09
CA PRO A 16 -2.46 8.61 23.66
C PRO A 16 -2.98 7.25 24.15
N ASN A 17 -4.31 7.08 24.29
CA ASN A 17 -4.90 5.80 24.69
C ASN A 17 -5.16 4.87 23.49
N GLY A 18 -4.98 5.35 22.27
CA GLY A 18 -5.05 4.53 21.05
C GLY A 18 -3.83 3.60 20.85
N GLY A 19 -2.72 3.82 21.55
CA GLY A 19 -1.37 3.40 21.14
C GLY A 19 -0.98 1.91 21.18
N ALA A 20 -1.85 0.98 21.59
CA ALA A 20 -1.50 -0.45 21.68
C ALA A 20 -1.95 -1.33 20.50
N VAL A 21 -2.16 -0.74 19.31
CA VAL A 21 -2.59 -1.48 18.10
C VAL A 21 -1.41 -1.83 17.19
N SER A 22 -1.49 -2.97 16.49
CA SER A 22 -0.61 -3.25 15.35
C SER A 22 -1.14 -2.53 14.12
N THR A 23 -0.32 -2.39 13.08
CA THR A 23 -0.78 -1.89 11.77
C THR A 23 -1.93 -2.74 11.17
N GLU A 24 -2.15 -3.97 11.66
CA GLU A 24 -3.22 -4.85 11.20
C GLU A 24 -4.54 -4.59 11.94
N THR A 25 -4.49 -4.09 13.17
CA THR A 25 -5.67 -3.84 14.02
C THR A 25 -6.00 -2.37 14.19
N ASP A 26 -5.12 -1.48 13.76
CA ASP A 26 -5.33 -0.03 13.78
C ASP A 26 -6.34 0.40 12.72
N ARG A 27 -7.41 1.08 13.15
CA ARG A 27 -8.48 1.60 12.26
C ARG A 27 -8.01 2.75 11.38
N GLU A 28 -6.94 3.43 11.77
CA GLU A 28 -6.36 4.53 11.01
C GLU A 28 -5.31 4.07 9.98
N CYS A 29 -4.91 2.79 10.02
CA CYS A 29 -4.05 2.20 9.01
C CYS A 29 -4.84 1.99 7.70
N LEU A 30 -4.49 2.76 6.67
CA LEU A 30 -5.17 2.71 5.37
C LEU A 30 -4.77 1.52 4.51
N SER A 31 -3.50 1.13 4.55
CA SER A 31 -2.96 -0.03 3.83
C SER A 31 -1.52 -0.30 4.24
N THR A 32 -1.05 -1.53 4.04
CA THR A 32 0.37 -1.89 4.10
C THR A 32 0.86 -2.16 2.69
N VAL A 33 1.66 -1.24 2.14
CA VAL A 33 2.25 -1.38 0.81
C VAL A 33 3.52 -2.22 0.92
N LYS A 34 3.55 -3.36 0.21
CA LYS A 34 4.70 -4.28 0.21
C LYS A 34 5.88 -3.63 -0.51
N HIS A 35 7.10 -4.12 -0.25
CA HIS A 35 8.29 -3.62 -0.95
C HIS A 35 8.37 -4.01 -2.44
N TYR A 36 7.52 -4.93 -2.93
CA TYR A 36 7.51 -5.46 -4.32
C TYR A 36 8.90 -5.66 -4.95
N ARG A 37 9.83 -6.24 -4.17
CA ARG A 37 11.29 -6.21 -4.38
C ARG A 37 11.75 -6.31 -5.83
N SER A 38 11.43 -7.41 -6.52
CA SER A 38 11.90 -7.64 -7.90
C SER A 38 11.16 -6.77 -8.92
N LEU A 39 9.92 -6.39 -8.64
CA LEU A 39 9.11 -5.60 -9.57
C LEU A 39 9.51 -4.13 -9.58
N MET A 40 9.99 -3.59 -8.46
CA MET A 40 10.37 -2.17 -8.40
C MET A 40 11.55 -1.82 -9.33
N PRO A 41 12.65 -2.59 -9.38
CA PRO A 41 13.69 -2.41 -10.39
C PRO A 41 13.16 -2.56 -11.82
N MET A 42 12.31 -3.55 -12.09
CA MET A 42 11.75 -3.77 -13.43
C MET A 42 10.87 -2.60 -13.89
N ALA A 43 10.07 -2.06 -12.98
CA ALA A 43 9.25 -0.86 -13.21
C ALA A 43 10.12 0.37 -13.53
N GLN A 44 11.25 0.52 -12.83
CA GLN A 44 12.22 1.58 -13.09
C GLN A 44 12.88 1.43 -14.46
N GLU A 45 13.33 0.23 -14.83
CA GLU A 45 13.93 -0.05 -16.14
C GLU A 45 12.94 0.14 -17.29
N ALA A 46 11.70 -0.33 -17.13
CA ALA A 46 10.65 -0.21 -18.13
C ALA A 46 10.00 1.18 -18.18
N LEU A 47 10.33 2.07 -17.24
CA LEU A 47 9.72 3.41 -17.06
C LEU A 47 8.19 3.35 -16.97
N LYS A 48 7.68 2.40 -16.17
CA LYS A 48 6.24 2.16 -15.98
C LYS A 48 5.90 2.01 -14.50
N PRO A 49 4.65 2.29 -14.09
CA PRO A 49 4.17 1.86 -12.78
C PRO A 49 4.31 0.34 -12.59
N ILE A 50 4.60 -0.11 -11.37
CA ILE A 50 4.77 -1.54 -11.05
C ILE A 50 3.58 -2.38 -11.51
N PHE A 51 2.36 -1.91 -11.24
CA PHE A 51 1.11 -2.59 -11.62
C PHE A 51 0.79 -2.50 -13.13
N HIS A 52 1.64 -1.87 -13.95
CA HIS A 52 1.55 -1.85 -15.42
C HIS A 52 2.59 -2.73 -16.10
N LEU A 53 3.47 -3.40 -15.35
CA LEU A 53 4.45 -4.33 -15.90
C LEU A 53 3.76 -5.48 -16.63
N LYS A 54 4.29 -5.83 -17.80
CA LYS A 54 3.82 -6.95 -18.62
C LYS A 54 4.90 -8.02 -18.74
N ALA A 55 4.54 -9.17 -19.32
CA ALA A 55 5.50 -10.20 -19.70
C ALA A 55 6.65 -9.65 -20.58
N ALA A 56 6.35 -8.68 -21.46
CA ALA A 56 7.34 -7.99 -22.29
C ALA A 56 8.36 -7.15 -21.49
N ASP A 57 8.03 -6.80 -20.24
CA ASP A 57 8.91 -6.10 -19.32
C ASP A 57 9.68 -7.06 -18.38
N GLY A 58 9.64 -8.37 -18.69
CA GLY A 58 10.28 -9.43 -17.91
C GLY A 58 9.45 -9.99 -16.76
N ALA A 59 8.24 -9.47 -16.50
CA ALA A 59 7.37 -9.94 -15.41
C ALA A 59 6.72 -11.27 -15.81
N LEU A 60 7.48 -12.36 -15.63
CA LEU A 60 7.11 -13.72 -16.02
C LEU A 60 6.89 -14.60 -14.79
N GLY A 61 6.08 -15.66 -14.94
CA GLY A 61 5.80 -16.63 -13.88
C GLY A 61 5.21 -15.97 -12.63
N GLY A 62 5.84 -16.19 -11.47
CA GLY A 62 5.40 -15.66 -10.17
C GLY A 62 5.29 -14.13 -10.13
N HIS A 63 6.03 -13.41 -10.98
CA HIS A 63 5.95 -11.95 -11.05
C HIS A 63 4.60 -11.45 -11.55
N ILE A 64 3.91 -12.20 -12.43
CA ILE A 64 2.58 -11.79 -12.93
C ILE A 64 1.59 -11.69 -11.76
N TYR A 65 1.60 -12.68 -10.87
CA TYR A 65 0.74 -12.66 -9.68
C TYR A 65 1.09 -11.48 -8.75
N ALA A 66 2.38 -11.22 -8.54
CA ALA A 66 2.82 -10.09 -7.71
C ALA A 66 2.46 -8.72 -8.32
N VAL A 67 2.45 -8.59 -9.65
CA VAL A 67 1.98 -7.38 -10.36
C VAL A 67 0.48 -7.17 -10.11
N GLN A 68 -0.32 -8.24 -10.18
CA GLN A 68 -1.75 -8.17 -9.91
C GLN A 68 -2.04 -7.85 -8.43
N GLU A 69 -1.32 -8.48 -7.49
CA GLU A 69 -1.43 -8.12 -6.07
C GLU A 69 -1.05 -6.66 -5.81
N CYS A 70 -0.02 -6.15 -6.49
CA CYS A 70 0.36 -4.75 -6.40
C CYS A 70 -0.78 -3.84 -6.85
N TYR A 71 -1.44 -4.17 -7.97
CA TYR A 71 -2.62 -3.43 -8.42
C TYR A 71 -3.70 -3.38 -7.33
N ASP A 72 -4.02 -4.52 -6.72
CA ASP A 72 -5.06 -4.62 -5.69
C ASP A 72 -4.70 -3.87 -4.40
N ASP A 73 -3.43 -3.91 -3.99
CA ASP A 73 -2.92 -3.19 -2.82
C ASP A 73 -3.01 -1.67 -3.01
N PHE A 74 -2.62 -1.16 -4.18
CA PHE A 74 -2.73 0.27 -4.51
C PHE A 74 -4.19 0.70 -4.72
N LYS A 75 -5.02 -0.13 -5.33
CA LYS A 75 -6.46 0.15 -5.47
C LYS A 75 -7.13 0.25 -4.10
N ARG A 76 -6.85 -0.68 -3.18
CA ARG A 76 -7.36 -0.63 -1.80
C ARG A 76 -6.94 0.66 -1.09
N LEU A 77 -5.67 1.04 -1.19
CA LEU A 77 -5.17 2.28 -0.61
C LEU A 77 -5.86 3.51 -1.21
N ALA A 78 -5.95 3.60 -2.54
CA ALA A 78 -6.60 4.71 -3.23
C ALA A 78 -8.08 4.84 -2.83
N SER A 79 -8.81 3.72 -2.75
CA SER A 79 -10.20 3.70 -2.32
C SER A 79 -10.38 4.12 -0.85
N ALA A 80 -9.48 3.68 0.04
CA ALA A 80 -9.51 4.08 1.46
C ALA A 80 -9.29 5.59 1.63
N ILE A 81 -8.34 6.15 0.88
CA ILE A 81 -8.09 7.61 0.85
C ILE A 81 -9.33 8.34 0.33
N ALA A 82 -9.85 7.93 -0.84
CA ALA A 82 -11.02 8.58 -1.44
C ALA A 82 -12.22 8.57 -0.49
N HIS A 83 -12.49 7.44 0.18
CA HIS A 83 -13.57 7.34 1.16
C HIS A 83 -13.37 8.30 2.34
N LYS A 84 -12.17 8.36 2.94
CA LYS A 84 -11.89 9.28 4.05
C LYS A 84 -11.92 10.76 3.63
N CYS A 85 -11.60 11.07 2.38
CA CYS A 85 -11.65 12.42 1.84
C CYS A 85 -13.03 12.82 1.27
N GLY A 86 -14.02 11.91 1.25
CA GLY A 86 -15.32 12.17 0.63
C GLY A 86 -15.26 12.32 -0.88
N VAL A 87 -14.23 11.78 -1.54
CA VAL A 87 -14.09 11.79 -3.01
C VAL A 87 -14.89 10.62 -3.58
N PRO A 88 -15.86 10.87 -4.48
CA PRO A 88 -16.60 9.80 -5.13
C PRO A 88 -15.67 9.00 -6.06
N LEU A 89 -15.75 7.68 -5.98
CA LEU A 89 -15.04 6.79 -6.88
C LEU A 89 -15.90 6.48 -8.11
N PRO A 90 -15.28 6.36 -9.30
CA PRO A 90 -15.97 5.96 -10.53
C PRO A 90 -16.45 4.50 -10.50
#